data_AF-A0A534ZUK5-F1
#
_entry.id   AF-A0A534ZUK5-F1
#
_cell.length_a   1.000
_cell.length_b   1.000
_cell.length_c   1.000
_cell.angle_alpha   90.00
_cell.angle_beta   90.00
_cell.angle_gamma   90.00
#
_symmetry.space_group_name_H-M   'P 1'
#
loop_
_entity.id
_entity.type
_entity.pdbx_description
1 polymer ?
#
loop_
_entity_poly.entity_id
_entity_poly.type
_entity_poly.pdbx_seq_one_letter_code
_entity_poly.pdbx_strand_id
1 'polypeptide(L)'
;MVFHGVDTKKQFKRMRELVPEAYRSFLDFDSKAFAAGALPQKTKELVALGIAHITQCPWCIEAHVGRAAKAGATEQEIGEVIFVAMAMAAGAAWSHGGLALQCLEEHKA
;
A
#
# COMPACT_ATOMS: atom_id res chain seq x y z
N MET A 1 12.64 6.33 -15.97
CA MET A 1 13.06 6.48 -14.56
C MET A 1 13.40 5.09 -14.11
N VAL A 2 14.65 4.89 -13.70
CA VAL A 2 15.07 3.62 -13.11
C VAL A 2 14.78 3.74 -11.63
N PHE A 3 13.93 2.86 -11.10
CA PHE A 3 13.66 2.74 -9.67
C PHE A 3 13.90 1.28 -9.31
N HIS A 4 14.65 1.00 -8.25
CA HIS A 4 15.17 -0.36 -7.95
C HIS A 4 15.72 -1.12 -9.18
N GLY A 5 16.44 -0.45 -10.07
CA GLY A 5 17.04 -1.08 -11.26
C GLY A 5 16.06 -1.40 -12.40
N VAL A 6 14.77 -1.09 -12.27
CA VAL A 6 13.75 -1.35 -13.30
C VAL A 6 13.40 -0.07 -14.05
N ASP A 7 13.51 -0.10 -15.38
CA ASP A 7 12.92 0.92 -16.25
C ASP A 7 11.40 0.74 -16.33
N THR A 8 10.69 1.34 -15.38
CA THR A 8 9.24 1.20 -15.24
C THR A 8 8.47 1.61 -16.49
N LYS A 9 8.91 2.66 -17.19
CA LYS A 9 8.24 3.13 -18.41
C LYS A 9 8.25 2.05 -19.48
N LYS A 10 9.44 1.45 -19.72
CA LYS A 10 9.59 0.36 -20.68
C LYS A 10 8.78 -0.86 -20.27
N GLN A 11 8.84 -1.27 -19.01
CA GLN A 11 8.16 -2.50 -18.55
C GLN A 11 6.65 -2.34 -18.50
N PHE A 12 6.11 -1.20 -18.06
CA PHE A 12 4.65 -0.96 -18.07
C PHE A 12 4.09 -0.83 -19.49
N LYS A 13 4.85 -0.27 -20.44
CA LYS A 13 4.50 -0.32 -21.86
C LYS A 13 4.40 -1.78 -22.33
N ARG A 14 5.39 -2.61 -22.02
CA ARG A 14 5.38 -4.04 -22.35
C ARG A 14 4.20 -4.78 -21.70
N MET A 15 3.88 -4.52 -20.44
CA MET A 15 2.71 -5.12 -19.76
C MET A 15 1.40 -4.79 -20.50
N ARG A 16 1.23 -3.53 -20.91
CA ARG A 16 0.07 -3.11 -21.71
C ARG A 16 -0.01 -3.84 -23.04
N GLU A 17 1.11 -4.12 -23.69
CA GLU A 17 1.14 -4.84 -24.97
C GLU A 17 0.86 -6.34 -24.81
N LEU A 18 1.28 -6.95 -23.70
CA LEU A 18 1.07 -8.38 -23.42
C LEU A 18 -0.40 -8.72 -23.12
N VAL A 19 -1.09 -7.88 -22.32
CA VAL A 19 -2.47 -8.12 -21.88
C VAL A 19 -3.29 -6.81 -21.89
N PRO A 20 -3.59 -6.25 -23.08
CA PRO A 20 -4.07 -4.88 -23.22
C PRO A 20 -5.43 -4.60 -22.56
N GLU A 21 -6.36 -5.53 -22.65
CA GLU A 21 -7.69 -5.36 -22.04
C GLU A 21 -7.60 -5.36 -20.52
N ALA A 22 -7.01 -6.40 -19.93
CA ALA A 22 -6.83 -6.50 -18.48
C ALA A 22 -6.05 -5.31 -17.90
N TYR A 23 -5.01 -4.85 -18.60
CA TYR A 23 -4.23 -3.68 -18.19
C TYR A 23 -5.09 -2.41 -18.16
N ARG A 24 -5.94 -2.18 -19.18
CA ARG A 24 -6.86 -1.02 -19.21
C ARG A 24 -7.90 -1.11 -18.12
N SER A 25 -8.51 -2.28 -17.91
CA SER A 25 -9.51 -2.51 -16.87
C SER A 25 -8.94 -2.25 -15.48
N PHE A 26 -7.70 -2.67 -15.22
CA PHE A 26 -7.03 -2.37 -13.95
C PHE A 26 -6.81 -0.87 -13.76
N LEU A 27 -6.34 -0.15 -14.78
CA LEU A 27 -6.12 1.30 -14.67
C LEU A 27 -7.42 2.09 -14.46
N ASP A 28 -8.51 1.69 -15.12
CA ASP A 28 -9.83 2.29 -14.91
C ASP A 28 -10.34 2.04 -13.48
N PHE A 29 -10.21 0.80 -12.99
CA PHE A 29 -10.52 0.46 -11.61
C PHE A 29 -9.69 1.28 -10.61
N ASP A 30 -8.37 1.33 -10.77
CA ASP A 30 -7.46 2.06 -9.88
C ASP A 30 -7.82 3.56 -9.84
N SER A 31 -8.04 4.16 -11.02
CA SER A 31 -8.45 5.56 -11.12
C SER A 31 -9.77 5.83 -10.40
N LYS A 32 -10.76 4.95 -10.52
CA LYS A 32 -12.06 5.09 -9.83
C LYS A 32 -11.94 4.86 -8.33
N ALA A 33 -11.11 3.92 -7.91
CA ALA A 33 -10.87 3.63 -6.49
C ALA A 33 -10.27 4.85 -5.77
N PHE A 34 -9.34 5.58 -6.41
CA PHE A 34 -8.68 6.76 -5.85
C PHE A 34 -9.38 8.10 -6.11
N ALA A 35 -10.38 8.14 -6.99
CA ALA A 35 -11.19 9.35 -7.19
C ALA A 35 -11.85 9.82 -5.89
N ALA A 36 -11.90 11.14 -5.67
CA ALA A 36 -12.58 11.71 -4.52
C ALA A 36 -14.08 11.35 -4.51
N GLY A 37 -14.62 11.11 -3.32
CA GLY A 37 -16.05 10.83 -3.11
C GLY A 37 -16.41 11.14 -1.67
N ALA A 38 -17.09 10.22 -0.98
CA ALA A 38 -17.35 10.36 0.46
C ALA A 38 -16.05 10.51 1.29
N LEU A 39 -14.95 9.93 0.81
CA LEU A 39 -13.60 10.22 1.28
C LEU A 39 -12.88 11.13 0.29
N PRO A 40 -12.24 12.22 0.75
CA PRO A 40 -11.34 13.01 -0.07
C PRO A 40 -10.19 12.16 -0.64
N GLN A 41 -9.66 12.55 -1.80
CA GLN A 41 -8.52 11.86 -2.41
C GLN A 41 -7.33 11.77 -1.45
N LYS A 42 -7.02 12.86 -0.72
CA LYS A 42 -5.96 12.88 0.30
C LYS A 42 -6.09 11.74 1.30
N THR A 43 -7.29 11.53 1.84
CA THR A 43 -7.56 10.46 2.80
C THR A 43 -7.32 9.08 2.20
N LYS A 44 -7.74 8.86 0.95
CA LYS A 44 -7.51 7.58 0.26
C LYS A 44 -6.02 7.31 0.02
N GLU A 45 -5.25 8.32 -0.37
CA GLU A 45 -3.80 8.18 -0.58
C GLU A 45 -3.05 7.94 0.75
N LEU A 46 -3.48 8.58 1.85
CA LEU A 46 -2.93 8.32 3.18
C LEU A 46 -3.21 6.89 3.66
N VAL A 47 -4.44 6.38 3.44
CA VAL A 47 -4.76 4.97 3.71
C VAL A 47 -3.90 4.03 2.87
N ALA A 48 -3.74 4.33 1.57
CA ALA A 48 -2.92 3.52 0.68
C ALA A 48 -1.43 3.56 1.05
N LEU A 49 -0.91 4.68 1.54
CA LEU A 49 0.45 4.77 2.07
C LEU A 49 0.64 3.88 3.30
N GLY A 50 -0.32 3.85 4.22
CA GLY A 50 -0.30 2.92 5.36
C GLY A 50 -0.26 1.46 4.90
N ILE A 51 -1.10 1.09 3.93
CA ILE A 51 -1.11 -0.25 3.32
C ILE A 51 0.23 -0.55 2.61
N ALA A 52 0.82 0.43 1.93
CA ALA A 52 2.11 0.28 1.26
C ALA A 52 3.23 -0.08 2.24
N HIS A 53 3.22 0.47 3.46
CA HIS A 53 4.14 0.08 4.53
C HIS A 53 3.91 -1.36 5.01
N ILE A 54 2.66 -1.77 5.24
CA ILE A 54 2.34 -3.13 5.71
C ILE A 54 2.68 -4.19 4.66
N THR A 55 2.39 -3.90 3.39
CA THR A 55 2.72 -4.76 2.25
C THR A 55 4.20 -4.70 1.84
N GLN A 56 4.99 -3.81 2.48
CA GLN A 56 6.41 -3.62 2.23
C GLN A 56 6.75 -3.35 0.75
N CYS A 57 5.86 -2.65 0.05
CA CYS A 57 5.98 -2.38 -1.37
C CYS A 57 6.67 -1.02 -1.60
N PRO A 58 7.98 -0.97 -1.95
CA PRO A 58 8.68 0.32 -2.10
C PRO A 58 8.13 1.14 -3.28
N TRP A 59 7.64 0.48 -4.32
CA TRP A 59 6.94 1.09 -5.45
C TRP A 59 5.67 1.82 -5.03
N CYS A 60 4.92 1.21 -4.12
CA CYS A 60 3.67 1.73 -3.60
C CYS A 60 3.94 2.88 -2.63
N ILE A 61 4.97 2.76 -1.79
CA ILE A 61 5.41 3.84 -0.89
C ILE A 61 5.74 5.09 -1.71
N GLU A 62 6.60 4.97 -2.72
CA GLU A 62 6.99 6.09 -3.58
C GLU A 62 5.79 6.72 -4.31
N ALA A 63 4.92 5.89 -4.88
CA ALA A 63 3.77 6.37 -5.64
C ALA A 63 2.74 7.09 -4.74
N HIS A 64 2.38 6.49 -3.61
CA HIS A 64 1.32 7.01 -2.74
C HIS A 64 1.79 8.18 -1.87
N VAL A 65 3.05 8.24 -1.44
CA VAL A 65 3.57 9.44 -0.76
C VAL A 65 3.54 10.65 -1.70
N GLY A 66 3.94 10.47 -2.96
CA GLY A 66 3.91 11.53 -3.97
C GLY A 66 2.49 11.97 -4.34
N ARG A 67 1.52 11.04 -4.41
CA ARG A 67 0.10 11.37 -4.66
C ARG A 67 -0.56 12.02 -3.45
N ALA A 68 -0.28 11.56 -2.23
CA ALA A 68 -0.76 12.19 -1.00
C ALA A 68 -0.28 13.64 -0.89
N ALA A 69 1.01 13.90 -1.12
CA ALA A 69 1.56 15.25 -1.13
C ALA A 69 0.90 16.15 -2.17
N LYS A 70 0.69 15.65 -3.40
CA LYS A 70 -0.06 16.38 -4.45
C LYS A 70 -1.52 16.66 -4.07
N ALA A 71 -2.13 15.79 -3.27
CA ALA A 71 -3.47 15.97 -2.73
C ALA A 71 -3.51 16.88 -1.48
N GLY A 72 -2.37 17.48 -1.09
CA GLY A 72 -2.28 18.42 0.03
C GLY A 72 -2.02 17.78 1.38
N ALA A 73 -1.49 16.55 1.44
CA ALA A 73 -1.03 15.95 2.68
C ALA A 73 0.19 16.69 3.24
N THR A 74 0.18 16.95 4.55
CA THR A 74 1.32 17.53 5.25
C THR A 74 2.34 16.45 5.64
N GLU A 75 3.57 16.87 5.94
CA GLU A 75 4.59 15.95 6.49
C GLU A 75 4.13 15.34 7.82
N GLN A 76 3.39 16.10 8.64
CA GLN A 76 2.82 15.62 9.89
C GLN A 76 1.79 14.51 9.65
N GLU A 77 0.86 14.68 8.70
CA GLU A 77 -0.13 13.66 8.35
C GLU A 77 0.55 12.37 7.83
N ILE A 78 1.60 12.50 7.01
CA ILE A 78 2.39 11.36 6.54
C ILE A 78 3.09 10.67 7.71
N GLY A 79 3.69 11.43 8.63
CA GLY A 79 4.33 10.92 9.84
C GLY A 79 3.36 10.12 10.71
N GLU A 80 2.15 10.63 10.95
CA GLU A 80 1.11 9.92 11.70
C GLU A 80 0.73 8.60 11.03
N VAL A 81 0.55 8.58 9.70
CA VAL A 81 0.26 7.34 8.95
C VAL A 81 1.34 6.29 9.12
N ILE A 82 2.63 6.69 9.10
CA ILE A 82 3.75 5.76 9.30
C ILE A 82 3.70 5.11 10.68
N PHE A 83 3.45 5.88 11.73
CA PHE A 83 3.35 5.35 13.09
C PHE A 83 2.10 4.49 13.29
N VAL A 84 0.97 4.83 12.65
CA VAL A 84 -0.22 3.98 12.62
C VAL A 84 0.10 2.64 11.95
N ALA A 85 0.78 2.65 10.80
CA ALA A 85 1.19 1.42 10.13
C ALA A 85 2.15 0.58 10.99
N MET A 86 3.10 1.22 11.68
CA MET A 86 4.00 0.55 12.61
C MET A 86 3.23 -0.12 13.76
N ALA A 87 2.30 0.58 14.37
CA ALA A 87 1.45 0.04 15.45
C ALA A 87 0.64 -1.16 14.96
N MET A 88 0.11 -1.12 13.74
CA MET A 88 -0.60 -2.25 13.15
C MET A 88 0.30 -3.47 12.94
N ALA A 89 1.52 -3.27 12.45
CA ALA A 89 2.48 -4.36 12.27
C ALA A 89 2.90 -5.01 13.60
N ALA A 90 3.20 -4.20 14.62
CA ALA A 90 3.56 -4.68 15.94
C ALA A 90 2.38 -5.39 16.64
N GLY A 91 1.19 -4.80 16.57
CA GLY A 91 -0.03 -5.34 17.16
C GLY A 91 -0.44 -6.69 16.57
N ALA A 92 -0.21 -6.91 15.26
CA ALA A 92 -0.45 -8.21 14.62
C ALA A 92 0.42 -9.31 15.23
N ALA A 93 1.73 -9.05 15.38
CA ALA A 93 2.65 -10.01 16.00
C ALA A 93 2.27 -10.32 17.46
N TRP A 94 1.93 -9.28 18.25
CA TRP A 94 1.48 -9.44 19.63
C TRP A 94 0.21 -10.30 19.72
N SER A 95 -0.79 -10.01 18.89
CA SER A 95 -2.08 -10.72 18.89
C SER A 95 -1.92 -12.20 18.50
N HIS A 96 -1.06 -12.50 17.51
CA HIS A 96 -0.76 -13.87 17.11
C HIS A 96 -0.01 -14.67 18.19
N GLY A 97 0.59 -14.00 19.19
CA GLY A 97 1.20 -14.67 20.33
C GLY A 97 0.21 -15.58 21.09
N GLY A 98 -1.05 -15.15 21.22
CA GLY A 98 -2.09 -15.98 21.85
C GLY A 98 -2.36 -17.28 21.08
N LEU A 99 -2.44 -17.20 19.75
CA LEU A 99 -2.58 -18.37 18.88
C LEU A 99 -1.38 -19.32 19.02
N ALA A 100 -0.16 -18.78 19.04
CA ALA A 100 1.04 -19.59 19.19
C ALA A 100 1.08 -20.34 20.53
N LEU A 101 0.64 -19.71 21.63
CA LEU A 101 0.54 -20.34 22.94
C LEU A 101 -0.51 -21.45 22.95
N GLN A 102 -1.67 -21.24 22.33
CA GLN A 102 -2.68 -22.29 22.19
C GLN A 102 -2.14 -23.51 21.42
N CYS A 103 -1.52 -23.30 20.26
CA CYS A 103 -0.93 -24.41 19.50
C CYS A 103 0.16 -25.15 20.30
N LEU A 104 0.93 -24.44 21.14
CA LEU A 104 1.93 -25.05 22.01
C LEU A 104 1.29 -25.98 23.07
N GLU A 105 0.18 -25.57 23.67
CA GLU A 105 -0.58 -26.41 24.61
C GLU A 105 -1.11 -27.67 23.92
N GLU A 106 -1.71 -27.52 22.73
CA GLU A 106 -2.26 -28.62 21.93
C GLU A 106 -1.19 -29.66 21.53
N HIS A 107 0.04 -29.24 21.23
CA HIS A 107 1.14 -30.16 20.90
C HIS A 107 1.81 -30.84 22.11
N LYS A 108 1.58 -30.34 23.32
CA LYS A 108 2.13 -30.92 24.56
C LYS A 108 1.19 -31.93 25.24
N ALA A 109 -0.08 -31.94 24.85
CA ALA A 109 -1.09 -32.90 25.31
C ALA A 109 -0.95 -34.25 24.59
#